data_AF-A0A2N3I0I6-F1
#
_entry.id   AF-A0A2N3I0I6-F1
#
_cell.length_a   1.000
_cell.length_b   1.000
_cell.length_c   1.000
_cell.angle_alpha   90.00
_cell.angle_beta   90.00
_cell.angle_gamma   90.00
#
_symmetry.space_group_name_H-M   'P 1'
#
loop_
_entity.id
_entity.type
_entity.pdbx_description
1 polymer ?
#
loop_
_entity_poly.entity_id
_entity_poly.type
_entity_poly.pdbx_seq_one_letter_code
_entity_poly.pdbx_strand_id
1 'polypeptide(L)'
;MAFKIAIASGKGGTGKTTFAVNLFSSINENWTRKVQLVDCDVEEPNDLLFFRNVSVTSEKASVQVIPEIDTSKCTFCKKCEEYCEFNAIVMMPTMQYATVNKDLCHSCGACFVACQFDAIHETTNAIGTITDYNIGNDRSLMEGNLRVGSPLQTMLIKDVKRNLVVENDVLIYDAPPGTSCPVVETISDADFVILVTEPTPFGVYDLKLTVDLLREVDKPFGVFVNKAGLGDSEVYEYLKAEGIQLLGEIPFSKEYASLYAKGKIVSCVPLQFAKEYRKVVAYLQKLNE
;
A
#
# COMPACT_ATOMS: atom_id res chain seq x y z
N MET A 1 -15.62 12.06 -7.40
CA MET A 1 -14.83 10.93 -6.86
C MET A 1 -13.57 11.53 -6.28
N ALA A 2 -13.04 10.96 -5.19
CA ALA A 2 -11.79 11.44 -4.61
C ALA A 2 -10.63 11.21 -5.59
N PHE A 3 -9.69 12.16 -5.68
CA PHE A 3 -8.47 12.01 -6.46
C PHE A 3 -7.46 11.15 -5.67
N LYS A 4 -7.07 10.01 -6.22
CA LYS A 4 -6.27 8.99 -5.55
C LYS A 4 -4.82 9.07 -6.00
N ILE A 5 -3.92 9.31 -5.05
CA ILE A 5 -2.49 9.42 -5.30
C ILE A 5 -1.79 8.29 -4.55
N ALA A 6 -1.05 7.44 -5.26
CA ALA A 6 -0.22 6.43 -4.62
C ALA A 6 1.24 6.90 -4.55
N ILE A 7 1.87 6.69 -3.40
CA ILE A 7 3.29 6.96 -3.17
C ILE A 7 3.99 5.60 -3.15
N ALA A 8 4.90 5.38 -4.09
CA ALA A 8 5.59 4.11 -4.25
C ALA A 8 7.11 4.29 -4.36
N SER A 9 7.87 3.22 -4.17
CA SER A 9 9.31 3.20 -4.35
C SER A 9 9.80 1.81 -4.72
N GLY A 10 10.86 1.72 -5.53
CA GLY A 10 11.39 0.42 -5.95
C GLY A 10 12.09 -0.38 -4.84
N LYS A 11 12.39 0.26 -3.70
CA LYS A 11 12.96 -0.39 -2.51
C LYS A 11 12.61 0.36 -1.23
N GLY A 12 12.90 -0.25 -0.10
CA GLY A 12 12.85 0.38 1.22
C GLY A 12 13.92 1.46 1.41
N GLY A 13 13.65 2.43 2.27
CA GLY A 13 14.64 3.43 2.71
C GLY A 13 14.86 4.63 1.77
N THR A 14 14.09 4.79 0.70
CA THR A 14 14.12 5.99 -0.17
C THR A 14 13.45 7.21 0.47
N GLY A 15 12.69 7.03 1.57
CA GLY A 15 11.94 8.09 2.25
C GLY A 15 10.50 8.24 1.77
N LYS A 16 9.92 7.18 1.20
CA LYS A 16 8.53 7.08 0.74
C LYS A 16 7.51 7.55 1.78
N THR A 17 7.48 6.94 2.97
CA THR A 17 6.57 7.33 4.07
C THR A 17 6.83 8.77 4.53
N THR A 18 8.09 9.18 4.67
CA THR A 18 8.43 10.58 4.95
C THR A 18 7.78 11.51 3.92
N PHE A 19 7.90 11.18 2.64
CA PHE A 19 7.29 11.96 1.56
C PHE A 19 5.76 11.93 1.62
N ALA A 20 5.13 10.76 1.84
CA ALA A 20 3.68 10.60 1.93
C ALA A 20 3.06 11.47 3.03
N VAL A 21 3.60 11.39 4.25
CA VAL A 21 3.15 12.19 5.40
C VAL A 21 3.37 13.69 5.17
N ASN A 22 4.49 14.07 4.56
CA ASN A 22 4.76 15.48 4.29
C ASN A 22 3.89 16.03 3.15
N LEU A 23 3.63 15.24 2.11
CA LEU A 23 2.68 15.59 1.05
C LEU A 23 1.27 15.72 1.61
N PHE A 24 0.84 14.80 2.47
CA PHE A 24 -0.42 14.87 3.20
C PHE A 24 -0.56 16.18 3.99
N SER A 25 0.47 16.58 4.73
CA SER A 25 0.49 17.86 5.45
C SER A 25 0.42 19.04 4.48
N SER A 26 1.12 18.98 3.35
CA SER A 26 1.14 20.08 2.36
C SER A 26 -0.21 20.22 1.63
N ILE A 27 -0.89 19.12 1.30
CA ILE A 27 -2.23 19.14 0.69
C ILE A 27 -3.24 19.76 1.66
N ASN A 28 -3.21 19.37 2.93
CA ASN A 28 -4.04 19.96 3.98
C ASN A 28 -3.88 21.48 4.10
N GLU A 29 -2.65 21.99 3.94
CA GLU A 29 -2.35 23.41 4.07
C GLU A 29 -2.65 24.22 2.81
N ASN A 30 -2.54 23.63 1.61
CA ASN A 30 -2.46 24.38 0.35
C ASN A 30 -3.51 23.97 -0.70
N TRP A 31 -4.33 22.94 -0.46
CA TRP A 31 -5.32 22.45 -1.42
C TRP A 31 -6.69 22.18 -0.81
N THR A 32 -6.81 21.14 0.02
CA THR A 32 -8.09 20.75 0.64
C THR A 32 -7.86 20.14 2.01
N ARG A 33 -8.83 20.31 2.91
CA ARG A 33 -8.84 19.67 4.24
C ARG A 33 -9.46 18.28 4.24
N LYS A 34 -10.14 17.90 3.16
CA LYS A 34 -10.76 16.58 3.01
C LYS A 34 -9.78 15.61 2.35
N VAL A 35 -8.67 15.37 3.04
CA VAL A 35 -7.65 14.43 2.59
C VAL A 35 -7.46 13.34 3.64
N GLN A 36 -7.37 12.09 3.19
CA GLN A 36 -7.08 10.95 4.04
C GLN A 36 -5.77 10.31 3.61
N LEU A 37 -4.92 10.01 4.59
CA LEU A 37 -3.72 9.19 4.42
C LEU A 37 -4.11 7.73 4.68
N VAL A 38 -3.60 6.82 3.87
CA VAL A 38 -3.88 5.39 3.96
C VAL A 38 -2.55 4.66 3.92
N ASP A 39 -2.19 4.05 5.04
CA ASP A 39 -0.98 3.24 5.16
C ASP A 39 -1.26 1.85 4.59
N CYS A 40 -0.82 1.64 3.34
CA CYS A 40 -0.95 0.37 2.63
C CYS A 40 0.30 -0.51 2.82
N ASP A 41 1.31 -0.06 3.57
CA ASP A 41 2.47 -0.88 3.93
C ASP A 41 2.14 -1.76 5.15
N VAL A 42 1.19 -2.67 4.95
CA VAL A 42 0.49 -3.35 6.04
C VAL A 42 1.36 -4.29 6.89
N GLU A 43 2.58 -4.63 6.45
CA GLU A 43 3.52 -5.39 7.27
C GLU A 43 4.25 -4.51 8.29
N GLU A 44 4.56 -3.27 7.92
CA GLU A 44 5.34 -2.34 8.72
C GLU A 44 4.70 -0.94 8.73
N PRO A 45 3.40 -0.81 9.09
CA PRO A 45 2.72 0.47 9.05
C PRO A 45 3.38 1.44 10.03
N ASN A 46 3.68 2.65 9.57
CA ASN A 46 4.47 3.61 10.32
C ASN A 46 4.05 5.07 10.14
N ASP A 47 3.03 5.36 9.32
CA ASP A 47 2.46 6.70 9.17
C ASP A 47 1.97 7.29 10.51
N LEU A 48 1.38 6.45 11.36
CA LEU A 48 0.83 6.85 12.66
C LEU A 48 1.88 7.51 13.57
N LEU A 49 3.15 7.11 13.45
CA LEU A 49 4.26 7.61 14.29
C LEU A 49 4.50 9.12 14.15
N PHE A 50 4.00 9.73 13.07
CA PHE A 50 4.14 11.17 12.81
C PHE A 50 3.06 12.02 13.47
N PHE A 51 2.05 11.42 14.09
CA PHE A 51 0.92 12.11 14.68
C PHE A 51 0.87 11.89 16.19
N ARG A 52 0.71 12.98 16.97
CA ARG A 52 0.74 12.94 18.44
C ARG A 52 -0.64 12.92 19.10
N ASN A 53 -1.60 13.64 18.51
CA ASN A 53 -2.97 13.74 19.03
C ASN A 53 -3.84 12.84 18.19
N VAL A 54 -3.81 11.54 18.50
CA VAL A 54 -4.51 10.50 17.76
C VAL A 54 -5.59 9.90 18.64
N SER A 55 -6.79 9.73 18.08
CA SER A 55 -7.85 8.93 18.67
C SER A 55 -8.35 7.90 17.66
N VAL A 56 -8.58 6.67 18.10
CA VAL A 56 -9.18 5.62 17.27
C VAL A 56 -10.64 6.00 17.00
N THR A 57 -11.00 6.12 15.72
CA THR A 57 -12.38 6.34 15.27
C THR A 57 -13.10 5.00 15.11
N SER A 58 -12.42 4.02 14.51
CA SER A 58 -12.92 2.66 14.40
C SER A 58 -11.79 1.66 14.27
N GLU A 59 -12.02 0.42 14.71
CA GLU A 59 -11.10 -0.69 14.55
C GLU A 59 -11.92 -1.92 14.13
N LYS A 60 -11.44 -2.64 13.12
CA LYS A 60 -12.10 -3.83 12.59
C LYS A 60 -11.07 -4.92 12.34
N ALA A 61 -11.41 -6.15 12.71
CA ALA A 61 -10.65 -7.30 12.24
C ALA A 61 -10.90 -7.49 10.74
N SER A 62 -9.82 -7.62 9.97
CA SER A 62 -9.90 -8.11 8.60
C SER A 62 -9.77 -9.63 8.65
N VAL A 63 -10.71 -10.30 8.00
CA VAL A 63 -10.85 -11.75 8.02
C VAL A 63 -10.96 -12.28 6.61
N GLN A 64 -10.29 -13.40 6.39
CA GLN A 64 -10.41 -14.19 5.18
C GLN A 64 -11.47 -15.26 5.38
N VAL A 65 -12.43 -15.36 4.47
CA VAL A 65 -13.40 -16.46 4.44
C VAL A 65 -12.75 -17.67 3.78
N ILE A 66 -12.56 -18.76 4.52
CA ILE A 66 -11.92 -19.98 4.04
C ILE A 66 -12.86 -21.18 4.17
N PRO A 67 -12.69 -22.22 3.34
CA PRO A 67 -13.41 -23.47 3.50
C PRO A 67 -12.89 -24.24 4.73
N GLU A 68 -13.81 -24.85 5.47
CA GLU A 68 -13.55 -25.90 6.45
C GLU A 68 -14.26 -27.17 5.99
N ILE A 69 -13.55 -28.31 6.05
CA ILE A 69 -14.07 -29.59 5.55
C ILE A 69 -14.57 -30.41 6.73
N ASP A 70 -15.87 -30.70 6.75
CA ASP A 70 -16.49 -31.65 7.67
C ASP A 70 -16.18 -33.08 7.20
N THR A 71 -15.21 -33.72 7.85
CA THR A 71 -14.79 -35.09 7.54
C THR A 71 -15.85 -36.14 7.80
N SER A 72 -16.89 -35.83 8.59
CA SER A 72 -18.01 -36.75 8.82
C SER A 72 -18.96 -36.84 7.62
N LYS A 73 -19.05 -35.76 6.82
CA LYS A 73 -19.85 -35.69 5.58
C LYS A 73 -19.01 -35.92 4.32
N CYS A 74 -17.70 -35.68 4.39
CA CYS A 74 -16.81 -35.76 3.25
C CYS A 74 -16.68 -37.21 2.73
N THR A 75 -16.90 -37.40 1.44
CA THR A 75 -16.70 -38.69 0.75
C THR A 75 -15.27 -38.91 0.28
N PHE A 76 -14.37 -37.93 0.50
CA PHE A 76 -12.99 -37.92 0.02
C PHE A 76 -12.85 -38.08 -1.51
N CYS A 77 -13.85 -37.60 -2.27
CA CYS A 77 -13.90 -37.72 -3.73
C CYS A 77 -12.91 -36.85 -4.51
N LYS A 78 -12.09 -36.02 -3.83
CA LYS A 78 -11.05 -35.13 -4.38
C LYS A 78 -11.51 -33.99 -5.31
N LYS A 79 -12.79 -33.88 -5.68
CA LYS A 79 -13.26 -32.80 -6.57
C LYS A 79 -12.87 -31.38 -6.13
N CYS A 80 -12.93 -31.06 -4.84
CA CYS A 80 -12.55 -29.74 -4.36
C CYS A 80 -11.03 -29.50 -4.37
N GLU A 81 -10.22 -30.56 -4.23
CA GLU A 81 -8.76 -30.50 -4.42
C GLU A 81 -8.44 -30.23 -5.90
N GLU A 82 -9.13 -30.91 -6.83
CA GLU A 82 -8.99 -30.70 -8.28
C GLU A 82 -9.38 -29.28 -8.73
N TYR A 83 -10.39 -28.69 -8.11
CA TYR A 83 -10.84 -27.32 -8.41
C TYR A 83 -9.92 -26.24 -7.80
N CYS A 84 -9.01 -26.62 -6.91
CA CYS A 84 -8.17 -25.68 -6.18
C CYS A 84 -6.89 -25.37 -6.96
N GLU A 85 -6.94 -24.35 -7.83
CA GLU A 85 -5.77 -23.85 -8.58
C GLU A 85 -4.58 -23.44 -7.67
N PHE A 86 -4.86 -23.13 -6.41
CA PHE A 86 -3.86 -22.70 -5.42
C PHE A 86 -3.26 -23.86 -4.61
N ASN A 87 -3.70 -25.10 -4.85
CA ASN A 87 -3.28 -26.28 -4.10
C ASN A 87 -3.43 -26.12 -2.57
N ALA A 88 -4.44 -25.37 -2.14
CA ALA A 88 -4.71 -25.11 -0.74
C ALA A 88 -5.42 -26.27 -0.05
N ILE A 89 -5.97 -27.24 -0.78
CA ILE A 89 -6.72 -28.37 -0.23
C ILE A 89 -5.90 -29.64 -0.43
N VAL A 90 -5.71 -30.41 0.64
CA VAL A 90 -5.03 -31.72 0.59
C VAL A 90 -6.03 -32.80 0.95
N MET A 91 -6.18 -33.81 0.09
CA MET A 91 -7.01 -34.99 0.36
C MET A 91 -6.24 -36.30 0.25
N MET A 92 -6.34 -37.13 1.30
CA MET A 92 -5.82 -38.49 1.36
C MET A 92 -6.96 -39.49 1.68
N PRO A 93 -7.65 -40.02 0.66
CA PRO A 93 -8.82 -40.88 0.84
C PRO A 93 -8.53 -42.14 1.67
N THR A 94 -7.37 -42.78 1.46
CA THR A 94 -6.95 -43.99 2.19
C THR A 94 -6.83 -43.75 3.70
N MET A 95 -6.48 -42.53 4.11
CA MET A 95 -6.34 -42.13 5.52
C MET A 95 -7.58 -41.38 6.03
N GLN A 96 -8.61 -41.18 5.20
CA GLN A 96 -9.75 -40.32 5.48
C GLN A 96 -9.33 -38.95 6.04
N TYR A 97 -8.29 -38.38 5.43
CA TYR A 97 -7.74 -37.09 5.84
C TYR A 97 -8.02 -36.03 4.77
N ALA A 98 -8.57 -34.90 5.19
CA ALA A 98 -8.79 -33.73 4.36
C ALA A 98 -8.47 -32.48 5.19
N THR A 99 -7.71 -31.55 4.61
CA THR A 99 -7.39 -30.28 5.29
C THR A 99 -7.26 -29.15 4.28
N VAL A 100 -7.37 -27.92 4.79
CA VAL A 100 -7.18 -26.69 4.02
C VAL A 100 -6.00 -25.93 4.61
N ASN A 101 -4.99 -25.68 3.78
CA ASN A 101 -3.92 -24.75 4.09
C ASN A 101 -4.45 -23.32 3.92
N LYS A 102 -4.62 -22.63 5.05
CA LYS A 102 -5.20 -21.28 5.12
C LYS A 102 -4.31 -20.25 4.42
N ASP A 103 -3.00 -20.45 4.44
CA ASP A 103 -1.99 -19.53 3.89
C ASP A 103 -1.94 -19.57 2.35
N LEU A 104 -2.36 -20.69 1.75
CA LEU A 104 -2.47 -20.84 0.29
C LEU A 104 -3.89 -20.59 -0.23
N CYS A 105 -4.88 -20.50 0.66
CA CYS A 105 -6.26 -20.26 0.24
C CYS A 105 -6.42 -18.81 -0.23
N HIS A 106 -7.04 -18.59 -1.38
CA HIS A 106 -7.35 -17.25 -1.92
C HIS A 106 -8.83 -16.88 -1.80
N SER A 107 -9.63 -17.66 -1.07
CA SER A 107 -11.07 -17.39 -0.86
C SER A 107 -11.88 -17.26 -2.16
N CYS A 108 -11.51 -17.98 -3.22
CA CYS A 108 -12.20 -17.92 -4.51
C CYS A 108 -13.56 -18.64 -4.54
N GLY A 109 -13.80 -19.51 -3.56
CA GLY A 109 -15.07 -20.25 -3.40
C GLY A 109 -15.31 -21.43 -4.36
N ALA A 110 -14.35 -21.75 -5.24
CA ALA A 110 -14.49 -22.86 -6.19
C ALA A 110 -14.78 -24.21 -5.52
N CYS A 111 -14.19 -24.45 -4.34
CA CYS A 111 -14.38 -25.67 -3.57
C CYS A 111 -15.82 -25.86 -3.06
N PHE A 112 -16.54 -24.78 -2.72
CA PHE A 112 -17.95 -24.86 -2.31
C PHE A 112 -18.83 -25.34 -3.45
N VAL A 113 -18.56 -24.86 -4.67
CA VAL A 113 -19.26 -25.30 -5.88
C VAL A 113 -18.91 -26.75 -6.24
N ALA A 114 -17.67 -27.16 -6.01
CA ALA A 114 -17.19 -28.52 -6.31
C ALA A 114 -17.84 -29.59 -5.41
N CYS A 115 -18.17 -29.23 -4.16
CA CYS A 115 -18.69 -30.19 -3.19
C CYS A 115 -20.19 -30.43 -3.37
N GLN A 116 -20.54 -31.65 -3.76
CA GLN A 116 -21.94 -32.09 -3.93
C GLN A 116 -22.52 -32.75 -2.67
N PHE A 117 -21.77 -32.78 -1.57
CA PHE A 117 -22.08 -33.52 -0.35
C PHE A 117 -22.27 -32.63 0.88
N ASP A 118 -22.30 -31.30 0.69
CA ASP A 118 -22.46 -30.33 1.79
C ASP A 118 -21.41 -30.53 2.92
N ALA A 119 -20.21 -30.97 2.52
CA ALA A 119 -19.10 -31.28 3.41
C ALA A 119 -18.11 -30.12 3.59
N ILE A 120 -18.36 -28.98 2.95
CA ILE A 120 -17.50 -27.80 3.03
C ILE A 120 -18.35 -26.61 3.46
N HIS A 121 -18.01 -25.99 4.59
CA HIS A 121 -18.67 -24.79 5.10
C HIS A 121 -17.68 -23.64 5.27
N GLU A 122 -18.19 -22.42 5.35
CA GLU A 122 -17.37 -21.23 5.55
C GLU A 122 -16.92 -21.11 7.00
N THR A 123 -15.64 -20.78 7.18
CA THR A 123 -15.07 -20.33 8.45
C THR A 123 -14.19 -19.11 8.20
N THR A 124 -13.81 -18.41 9.26
CA THR A 124 -13.01 -17.18 9.16
C THR A 124 -11.59 -17.39 9.65
N ASN A 125 -10.62 -16.87 8.92
CA ASN A 125 -9.23 -16.78 9.31
C ASN A 125 -8.86 -15.30 9.52
N ALA A 126 -8.42 -14.92 10.71
CA ALA A 126 -8.02 -13.54 11.00
C ALA A 126 -6.69 -13.22 10.30
N ILE A 127 -6.69 -12.19 9.44
CA ILE A 127 -5.52 -11.80 8.63
C ILE A 127 -4.82 -10.54 9.17
N GLY A 128 -5.55 -9.67 9.85
CA GLY A 128 -5.00 -8.44 10.41
C GLY A 128 -6.09 -7.55 10.98
N THR A 129 -5.73 -6.30 11.25
CA THR A 129 -6.65 -5.25 11.72
C THR A 129 -6.62 -4.07 10.77
N ILE A 130 -7.76 -3.40 10.64
CA ILE A 130 -7.90 -2.13 9.93
C ILE A 130 -8.36 -1.12 10.96
N THR A 131 -7.56 -0.08 11.14
CA THR A 131 -7.83 0.97 12.14
C THR A 131 -7.92 2.32 11.46
N ASP A 132 -9.02 3.02 11.71
CA ASP A 132 -9.21 4.40 11.27
C ASP A 132 -8.98 5.34 12.45
N TYR A 133 -8.11 6.31 12.25
CA TYR A 133 -7.65 7.26 13.25
C TYR A 133 -8.08 8.67 12.88
N ASN A 134 -8.61 9.40 13.86
CA ASN A 134 -8.67 10.85 13.79
C ASN A 134 -7.32 11.41 14.29
N ILE A 135 -6.63 12.14 13.42
CA ILE A 135 -5.32 12.77 13.69
C ILE A 135 -5.45 14.30 13.89
N GLY A 136 -6.64 14.76 14.27
CA GLY A 136 -7.01 16.14 14.63
C GLY A 136 -7.36 17.02 13.42
N ASN A 137 -8.21 18.04 13.63
CA ASN A 137 -8.67 18.99 12.60
C ASN A 137 -9.31 18.32 11.37
N ASP A 138 -10.20 17.35 11.59
CA ASP A 138 -10.91 16.59 10.54
C ASP A 138 -10.02 15.80 9.57
N ARG A 139 -8.77 15.56 9.97
CA ARG A 139 -7.81 14.74 9.24
C ARG A 139 -7.92 13.29 9.68
N SER A 140 -7.93 12.36 8.72
CA SER A 140 -7.97 10.93 8.99
C SER A 140 -6.75 10.19 8.44
N LEU A 141 -6.38 9.13 9.16
CA LEU A 141 -5.38 8.15 8.76
C LEU A 141 -6.02 6.77 8.89
N MET A 142 -5.98 5.98 7.82
CA MET A 142 -6.38 4.57 7.87
C MET A 142 -5.13 3.70 7.79
N GLU A 143 -5.01 2.73 8.68
CA GLU A 143 -3.89 1.81 8.76
C GLU A 143 -4.39 0.37 8.59
N GLY A 144 -3.72 -0.41 7.75
CA GLY A 144 -3.80 -1.87 7.81
C GLY A 144 -2.62 -2.43 8.57
N ASN A 145 -2.87 -3.34 9.52
CA ASN A 145 -1.83 -4.01 10.28
C ASN A 145 -1.98 -5.52 10.12
N LEU A 146 -1.06 -6.11 9.36
CA LEU A 146 -1.07 -7.53 9.03
C LEU A 146 -0.62 -8.35 10.22
N ARG A 147 -1.32 -9.45 10.46
CA ARG A 147 -0.88 -10.43 11.45
C ARG A 147 0.48 -11.01 11.04
N VAL A 148 1.44 -10.94 11.95
CA VAL A 148 2.78 -11.52 11.77
C VAL A 148 2.69 -12.98 11.29
N GLY A 149 3.38 -13.28 10.19
CA GLY A 149 3.42 -14.59 9.55
C GLY A 149 2.32 -14.86 8.53
N SER A 150 1.35 -13.95 8.36
CA SER A 150 0.34 -14.05 7.31
C SER A 150 0.93 -13.70 5.93
N PRO A 151 0.69 -14.49 4.87
CA PRO A 151 1.11 -14.14 3.51
C PRO A 151 0.09 -13.25 2.77
N LEU A 152 -0.98 -12.82 3.44
CA LEU A 152 -2.18 -12.25 2.82
C LEU A 152 -2.16 -10.71 2.77
N GLN A 153 -0.99 -10.11 2.55
CA GLN A 153 -0.78 -8.65 2.44
C GLN A 153 -1.75 -8.01 1.44
N THR A 154 -1.80 -8.56 0.21
CA THR A 154 -2.65 -8.06 -0.89
C THR A 154 -4.13 -8.03 -0.49
N MET A 155 -4.59 -9.04 0.25
CA MET A 155 -5.98 -9.12 0.71
C MET A 155 -6.28 -8.03 1.75
N LEU A 156 -5.36 -7.82 2.68
CA LEU A 156 -5.52 -6.78 3.69
C LEU A 156 -5.51 -5.37 3.07
N ILE A 157 -4.60 -5.08 2.13
CA ILE A 157 -4.57 -3.81 1.39
C ILE A 157 -5.90 -3.57 0.68
N LYS A 158 -6.44 -4.61 0.03
CA LYS A 158 -7.74 -4.53 -0.63
C LYS A 158 -8.87 -4.21 0.35
N ASP A 159 -8.86 -4.83 1.53
CA ASP A 159 -9.84 -4.58 2.57
C ASP A 159 -9.70 -3.18 3.19
N VAL A 160 -8.48 -2.68 3.39
CA VAL A 160 -8.21 -1.29 3.79
C VAL A 160 -8.87 -0.34 2.79
N LYS A 161 -8.59 -0.51 1.49
CA LYS A 161 -9.13 0.34 0.42
C LYS A 161 -10.66 0.29 0.31
N ARG A 162 -11.27 -0.86 0.62
CA ARG A 162 -12.74 -1.02 0.67
C ARG A 162 -13.40 -0.33 1.86
N ASN A 163 -12.67 -0.10 2.94
CA ASN A 163 -13.19 0.55 4.16
C ASN A 163 -13.04 2.07 4.13
N LEU A 164 -12.45 2.65 3.08
CA LEU A 164 -12.27 4.09 2.95
C LEU A 164 -13.60 4.85 2.95
N VAL A 165 -13.61 6.00 3.62
CA VAL A 165 -14.80 6.86 3.73
C VAL A 165 -14.94 7.69 2.45
N VAL A 166 -16.15 7.71 1.89
CA VAL A 166 -16.45 8.26 0.54
C VAL A 166 -16.45 9.81 0.49
N GLU A 167 -16.31 10.50 1.63
CA GLU A 167 -16.43 11.97 1.71
C GLU A 167 -15.11 12.74 1.53
N ASN A 168 -14.03 12.09 1.10
CA ASN A 168 -12.74 12.73 0.86
C ASN A 168 -12.63 13.32 -0.56
N ASP A 169 -11.93 14.44 -0.67
CA ASP A 169 -11.54 15.05 -1.96
C ASP A 169 -10.27 14.38 -2.51
N VAL A 170 -9.34 14.00 -1.62
CA VAL A 170 -8.05 13.40 -1.98
C VAL A 170 -7.75 12.19 -1.08
N LEU A 171 -7.22 11.12 -1.67
CA LEU A 171 -6.72 9.94 -0.96
C LEU A 171 -5.24 9.76 -1.27
N ILE A 172 -4.42 9.54 -0.24
CA ILE A 172 -2.99 9.27 -0.39
C ILE A 172 -2.72 7.85 0.10
N TYR A 173 -2.22 6.99 -0.78
CA TYR A 173 -1.84 5.63 -0.45
C TYR A 173 -0.32 5.57 -0.24
N ASP A 174 0.16 5.28 0.97
CA ASP A 174 1.57 4.94 1.20
C ASP A 174 1.77 3.46 0.88
N ALA A 175 2.33 3.15 -0.29
CA ALA A 175 2.46 1.78 -0.76
C ALA A 175 3.59 1.02 -0.05
N PRO A 176 3.59 -0.31 -0.02
CA PRO A 176 4.78 -1.07 0.37
C PRO A 176 5.94 -0.84 -0.62
N PRO A 177 7.20 -1.11 -0.24
CA PRO A 177 8.33 -0.99 -1.15
C PRO A 177 8.37 -2.12 -2.19
N GLY A 178 8.96 -1.85 -3.36
CA GLY A 178 9.25 -2.85 -4.38
C GLY A 178 8.30 -2.81 -5.57
N THR A 179 8.14 -3.96 -6.23
CA THR A 179 7.34 -4.14 -7.45
C THR A 179 6.44 -5.39 -7.38
N SER A 180 6.15 -5.87 -6.17
CA SER A 180 5.37 -7.08 -5.90
C SER A 180 3.84 -6.84 -5.93
N CYS A 181 3.05 -7.91 -5.83
CA CYS A 181 1.58 -7.82 -5.85
C CYS A 181 0.96 -6.83 -4.84
N PRO A 182 1.47 -6.67 -3.59
CA PRO A 182 1.01 -5.62 -2.68
C PRO A 182 1.14 -4.20 -3.24
N VAL A 183 2.21 -3.91 -3.99
CA VAL A 183 2.42 -2.61 -4.66
C VAL A 183 1.39 -2.45 -5.77
N VAL A 184 1.21 -3.49 -6.59
CA VAL A 184 0.22 -3.51 -7.68
C VAL A 184 -1.19 -3.26 -7.16
N GLU A 185 -1.59 -3.97 -6.10
CA GLU A 185 -2.91 -3.78 -5.47
C GLU A 185 -3.07 -2.34 -4.97
N THR A 186 -2.03 -1.76 -4.36
CA THR A 186 -2.06 -0.37 -3.88
C THR A 186 -2.27 0.62 -5.01
N ILE A 187 -1.50 0.53 -6.10
CA ILE A 187 -1.52 1.49 -7.22
C ILE A 187 -2.65 1.26 -8.23
N SER A 188 -3.27 0.08 -8.26
CA SER A 188 -4.21 -0.37 -9.31
C SER A 188 -5.39 0.58 -9.58
N ASP A 189 -5.89 1.28 -8.56
CA ASP A 189 -7.00 2.23 -8.68
C ASP A 189 -6.58 3.67 -8.40
N ALA A 190 -5.28 3.96 -8.29
CA ALA A 190 -4.76 5.31 -8.17
C ALA A 190 -4.91 6.06 -9.50
N ASP A 191 -5.21 7.35 -9.41
CA ASP A 191 -5.29 8.27 -10.54
C ASP A 191 -3.91 8.79 -10.95
N PHE A 192 -2.96 8.85 -10.00
CA PHE A 192 -1.58 9.22 -10.25
C PHE A 192 -0.62 8.54 -9.26
N VAL A 193 0.57 8.16 -9.72
CA VAL A 193 1.60 7.56 -8.87
C VAL A 193 2.83 8.47 -8.74
N ILE A 194 3.30 8.67 -7.52
CA ILE A 194 4.57 9.37 -7.25
C ILE A 194 5.60 8.34 -6.83
N LEU A 195 6.65 8.20 -7.64
CA LEU A 195 7.80 7.37 -7.35
C LEU A 195 8.84 8.14 -6.55
N VAL A 196 9.12 7.69 -5.33
CA VAL A 196 10.17 8.26 -4.48
C VAL A 196 11.45 7.43 -4.62
N THR A 197 12.50 8.06 -5.14
CA THR A 197 13.81 7.42 -5.34
C THR A 197 14.95 8.22 -4.70
N GLU A 198 16.17 7.70 -4.77
CA GLU A 198 17.40 8.38 -4.38
C GLU A 198 18.44 8.29 -5.51
N PRO A 199 19.36 9.26 -5.65
CA PRO A 199 20.35 9.30 -6.74
C PRO A 199 21.51 8.35 -6.48
N THR A 200 21.23 7.06 -6.24
CA THR A 200 22.25 6.01 -6.08
C THR A 200 22.09 5.00 -7.22
N PRO A 201 23.15 4.28 -7.63
CA PRO A 201 23.04 3.28 -8.70
C PRO A 201 21.96 2.23 -8.43
N PHE A 202 21.80 1.82 -7.17
CA PHE A 202 20.71 0.94 -6.74
C PHE A 202 19.34 1.61 -6.85
N GLY A 203 19.22 2.87 -6.41
CA GLY A 203 17.98 3.64 -6.55
C GLY A 203 17.54 3.81 -8.01
N VAL A 204 18.47 3.95 -8.94
CA VAL A 204 18.18 4.01 -10.39
C VAL A 204 17.74 2.66 -10.94
N TYR A 205 18.41 1.57 -10.56
CA TYR A 205 18.02 0.23 -10.96
C TYR A 205 16.61 -0.13 -10.47
N ASP A 206 16.33 0.10 -9.19
CA ASP A 206 15.02 -0.16 -8.58
C ASP A 206 13.94 0.75 -9.18
N LEU A 207 14.28 2.01 -9.49
CA LEU A 207 13.38 2.93 -10.20
C LEU A 207 13.00 2.38 -11.58
N LYS A 208 13.95 1.88 -12.37
CA LYS A 208 13.70 1.31 -13.70
C LYS A 208 12.67 0.18 -13.63
N LEU A 209 12.84 -0.76 -12.69
CA LEU A 209 11.88 -1.86 -12.48
C LEU A 209 10.47 -1.35 -12.12
N THR A 210 10.40 -0.30 -11.29
CA THR A 210 9.10 0.25 -10.86
C THR A 210 8.43 1.06 -11.98
N VAL A 211 9.22 1.74 -12.80
CA VAL A 211 8.75 2.42 -14.02
C VAL A 211 8.18 1.42 -15.02
N ASP A 212 8.87 0.30 -15.24
CA ASP A 212 8.40 -0.76 -16.12
C ASP A 212 7.07 -1.35 -15.64
N LEU A 213 6.94 -1.60 -14.33
CA LEU A 213 5.68 -2.03 -13.71
C LEU A 213 4.55 -1.02 -13.99
N LEU A 214 4.79 0.27 -13.74
CA LEU A 214 3.76 1.31 -13.92
C LEU A 214 3.31 1.47 -15.38
N ARG A 215 4.22 1.26 -16.33
CA ARG A 215 3.91 1.22 -17.75
C ARG A 215 3.06 0.00 -18.11
N GLU A 216 3.37 -1.17 -17.53
CA GLU A 216 2.60 -2.39 -17.74
C GLU A 216 1.17 -2.29 -17.21
N VAL A 217 0.98 -1.62 -16.06
CA VAL A 217 -0.35 -1.39 -15.47
C VAL A 217 -1.05 -0.11 -15.95
N ASP A 218 -0.49 0.56 -16.97
CA ASP A 218 -1.01 1.79 -17.60
C ASP A 218 -1.36 2.90 -16.60
N LYS A 219 -0.42 3.21 -15.68
CA LYS A 219 -0.60 4.25 -14.67
C LYS A 219 0.21 5.50 -14.99
N PRO A 220 -0.38 6.71 -14.93
CA PRO A 220 0.40 7.94 -15.03
C PRO A 220 1.22 8.15 -13.76
N PHE A 221 2.46 8.59 -13.93
CA PHE A 221 3.37 8.78 -12.79
C PHE A 221 4.35 9.93 -12.98
N GLY A 222 4.92 10.38 -11.86
CA GLY A 222 6.04 11.30 -11.80
C GLY A 222 7.05 10.84 -10.74
N VAL A 223 8.27 11.37 -10.82
CA VAL A 223 9.37 10.96 -9.92
C VAL A 223 9.74 12.12 -9.00
N PHE A 224 9.96 11.79 -7.73
CA PHE A 224 10.51 12.68 -6.72
C PHE A 224 11.85 12.13 -6.22
N VAL A 225 12.90 12.94 -6.31
CA VAL A 225 14.26 12.51 -5.91
C VAL A 225 14.55 12.97 -4.49
N ASN A 226 14.61 12.04 -3.55
CA ASN A 226 15.05 12.29 -2.19
C ASN A 226 16.57 12.08 -2.06
N LYS A 227 17.19 12.68 -1.05
CA LYS A 227 18.64 12.62 -0.80
C LYS A 227 19.47 13.06 -2.01
N ALA A 228 19.00 14.07 -2.75
CA ALA A 228 19.72 14.64 -3.89
C ALA A 228 21.15 15.02 -3.51
N GLY A 229 22.11 14.71 -4.39
CA GLY A 229 23.55 14.94 -4.19
C GLY A 229 24.31 13.85 -3.42
N LEU A 230 23.69 12.74 -3.00
CA LEU A 230 24.39 11.62 -2.35
C LEU A 230 25.11 10.68 -3.34
N GLY A 231 24.73 10.68 -4.62
CA GLY A 231 25.41 9.95 -5.69
C GLY A 231 25.54 10.79 -6.95
N ASP A 232 25.27 10.21 -8.13
CA ASP A 232 25.55 10.80 -9.43
C ASP A 232 24.30 11.36 -10.14
N SER A 233 24.49 11.78 -11.41
CA SER A 233 23.45 12.33 -12.26
C SER A 233 22.62 11.26 -12.99
N GLU A 234 22.89 9.96 -12.81
CA GLU A 234 22.28 8.89 -13.61
C GLU A 234 20.75 8.90 -13.52
N VAL A 235 20.20 9.17 -12.33
CA VAL A 235 18.74 9.27 -12.14
C VAL A 235 18.15 10.36 -13.03
N TYR A 236 18.78 11.54 -13.10
CA TYR A 236 18.27 12.66 -13.87
C TYR A 236 18.43 12.44 -15.38
N GLU A 237 19.53 11.82 -15.79
CA GLU A 237 19.77 11.43 -17.18
C GLU A 237 18.74 10.41 -17.65
N TYR A 238 18.44 9.41 -16.81
CA TYR A 238 17.41 8.42 -17.07
C TYR A 238 16.02 9.05 -17.18
N LEU A 239 15.62 9.92 -16.24
CA LEU A 239 14.33 10.61 -16.30
C LEU A 239 14.18 11.42 -17.58
N LYS A 240 15.25 12.12 -18.00
CA LYS A 240 15.26 12.90 -19.24
C LYS A 240 15.16 12.01 -20.48
N ALA A 241 15.90 10.91 -20.51
CA ALA A 241 15.90 9.96 -21.63
C ALA A 241 14.53 9.31 -21.83
N GLU A 242 13.85 8.96 -20.75
CA GLU A 242 12.53 8.32 -20.76
C GLU A 242 11.36 9.30 -20.82
N GLY A 243 11.62 10.61 -20.81
CA GLY A 243 10.58 11.65 -20.79
C GLY A 243 9.73 11.65 -19.53
N ILE A 244 10.27 11.21 -18.40
CA ILE A 244 9.57 11.11 -17.11
C ILE A 244 9.59 12.46 -16.39
N GLN A 245 8.43 12.88 -15.90
CA GLN A 245 8.30 14.14 -15.16
C GLN A 245 9.02 14.05 -13.81
N LEU A 246 10.05 14.89 -13.62
CA LEU A 246 10.60 15.19 -12.30
C LEU A 246 9.68 16.18 -11.57
N LEU A 247 9.09 15.75 -10.46
CA LEU A 247 8.16 16.57 -9.67
C LEU A 247 8.89 17.52 -8.72
N GLY A 248 10.08 17.14 -8.28
CA GLY A 248 10.91 17.90 -7.35
C GLY A 248 12.00 17.03 -6.72
N GLU A 249 12.79 17.63 -5.85
CA GLU A 249 13.85 16.94 -5.13
C GLU A 249 14.11 17.52 -3.75
N ILE A 250 14.61 16.69 -2.83
CA ILE A 250 15.12 17.15 -1.53
C ILE A 250 16.60 16.76 -1.41
N PRO A 251 17.52 17.72 -1.16
CA PRO A 251 18.93 17.42 -1.00
C PRO A 251 19.20 16.60 0.26
N PHE A 252 20.27 15.81 0.24
CA PHE A 252 20.72 15.10 1.42
C PHE A 252 21.02 16.06 2.57
N SER A 253 20.25 15.95 3.65
CA SER A 253 20.39 16.80 4.83
C SER A 253 20.23 15.99 6.11
N LYS A 254 21.27 16.01 6.96
CA LYS A 254 21.21 15.42 8.31
C LYS A 254 20.21 16.14 9.20
N GLU A 255 20.02 17.44 9.00
CA GLU A 255 19.01 18.22 9.71
C GLU A 255 17.62 17.73 9.36
N TYR A 256 17.31 17.58 8.07
CA TYR A 256 16.03 17.05 7.60
C TYR A 256 15.76 15.64 8.13
N ALA A 257 16.76 14.76 8.05
CA ALA A 257 16.67 13.41 8.60
C ALA A 257 16.43 13.40 10.12
N SER A 258 17.05 14.32 10.88
CA SER A 258 16.84 14.46 12.33
C SER A 258 15.44 14.96 12.69
N LEU A 259 14.85 15.83 11.87
CA LEU A 259 13.47 16.30 12.06
C LEU A 259 12.49 15.15 11.86
N TYR A 260 12.64 14.41 10.76
CA TYR A 260 11.87 13.19 10.49
C TYR A 260 11.96 12.19 11.65
N ALA A 261 13.17 11.88 12.14
CA ALA A 261 13.37 10.94 13.24
C ALA A 261 12.75 11.38 14.58
N LYS A 262 12.36 12.65 14.71
CA LYS A 262 11.65 13.22 15.86
C LYS A 262 10.13 13.32 15.65
N GLY A 263 9.61 12.78 14.55
CA GLY A 263 8.21 12.86 14.16
C GLY A 263 7.76 14.27 13.75
N LYS A 264 8.66 15.08 13.19
CA LYS A 264 8.33 16.44 12.73
C LYS A 264 8.01 16.45 11.23
N ILE A 265 6.80 16.91 10.89
CA ILE A 265 6.26 17.01 9.51
C ILE A 265 6.43 18.43 8.93
N VAL A 266 5.94 18.70 7.70
CA VAL A 266 6.17 19.96 6.92
C VAL A 266 5.99 21.24 7.74
N SER A 267 5.00 21.31 8.62
CA SER A 267 4.79 22.48 9.49
C SER A 267 6.01 22.83 10.37
N CYS A 268 6.92 21.88 10.55
CA CYS A 268 8.13 21.96 11.36
C CYS A 268 9.43 21.84 10.53
N VAL A 269 9.37 21.74 9.20
CA VAL A 269 10.56 21.63 8.34
C VAL A 269 10.98 22.99 7.76
N PRO A 270 12.28 23.19 7.47
CA PRO A 270 12.76 24.40 6.80
C PRO A 270 11.96 24.76 5.54
N LEU A 271 11.71 26.06 5.35
CA LEU A 271 10.90 26.59 4.25
C LEU A 271 11.33 26.09 2.86
N GLN A 272 12.63 25.86 2.67
CA GLN A 272 13.18 25.34 1.41
C GLN A 272 12.60 23.98 1.04
N PHE A 273 12.40 23.06 2.00
CA PHE A 273 11.84 21.74 1.73
C PHE A 273 10.31 21.81 1.57
N ALA A 274 9.65 22.65 2.37
CA ALA A 274 8.21 22.88 2.24
C ALA A 274 7.83 23.41 0.83
N LYS A 275 8.70 24.22 0.21
CA LYS A 275 8.50 24.69 -1.17
C LYS A 275 8.45 23.56 -2.19
N GLU A 276 9.25 22.50 -2.03
CA GLU A 276 9.25 21.37 -2.95
C GLU A 276 7.92 20.61 -2.87
N TYR A 277 7.40 20.34 -1.67
CA TYR A 277 6.06 19.75 -1.51
C TYR A 277 4.96 20.63 -2.12
N ARG A 278 5.02 21.95 -1.94
CA ARG A 278 4.05 22.88 -2.57
C ARG A 278 4.09 22.83 -4.11
N LYS A 279 5.25 22.64 -4.72
CA LYS A 279 5.36 22.44 -6.18
C LYS A 279 4.65 21.16 -6.61
N VAL A 280 4.84 20.07 -5.87
CA VAL A 280 4.14 18.80 -6.12
C VAL A 280 2.63 19.00 -5.99
N VAL A 281 2.14 19.67 -4.94
CA VAL A 281 0.71 19.97 -4.77
C VAL A 281 0.16 20.79 -5.94
N ALA A 282 0.86 21.83 -6.37
CA ALA A 282 0.44 22.65 -7.51
C ALA A 282 0.41 21.88 -8.84
N TYR A 283 1.29 20.88 -9.00
CA TYR A 283 1.27 19.99 -10.15
C TYR A 283 0.05 19.04 -10.10
N LEU A 284 -0.21 18.44 -8.94
CA LEU A 284 -1.35 17.54 -8.73
C LEU A 284 -2.70 18.25 -8.90
N GLN A 285 -2.81 19.51 -8.46
CA GLN A 285 -4.00 20.34 -8.68
C GLN A 285 -4.35 20.46 -10.16
N LYS A 286 -3.34 20.73 -11.00
CA LYS A 286 -3.52 20.84 -12.46
C LYS A 286 -3.88 19.52 -13.14
N LEU A 287 -3.47 18.38 -12.56
CA LEU A 287 -3.83 17.07 -13.08
C LEU A 287 -5.27 16.67 -12.72
N ASN A 288 -5.81 17.22 -11.63
CA ASN A 288 -7.17 16.96 -11.17
C ASN A 288 -8.22 17.92 -11.77
N GLU A 289 -7.78 18.97 -12.46
CA GLU A 289 -8.64 19.88 -13.26
C GLU A 289 -9.04 19.24 -14.59
#